data_AF-A0A2G8L4T0-F1
#
_entry.id   AF-A0A2G8L4T0-F1
#
_cell.length_a   1.000
_cell.length_b   1.000
_cell.length_c   1.000
_cell.angle_alpha   90.00
_cell.angle_beta   90.00
_cell.angle_gamma   90.00
#
_symmetry.space_group_name_H-M   'P 1'
#
loop_
_entity.id
_entity.type
_entity.pdbx_description
1 polymer ?
#
loop_
_entity_poly.entity_id
_entity_poly.type
_entity_poly.pdbx_seq_one_letter_code
_entity_poly.pdbx_strand_id
1 'polypeptide(L)'
;MELIKGMYSGLRDWYGTLNPATLSGAIDIVVVEQPDGSLACSPFHVRFGKMGVLRSTEKVVDIEINGQPVNLYMKLVITEKPSL
;
A
#
# COMPACT_ATOMS: atom_id res chain seq x y z
N MET A 1 -10.57 34.78 12.02
CA MET A 1 -10.76 33.72 13.04
C MET A 1 -11.13 32.37 12.40
N GLU A 2 -12.08 32.30 11.47
CA GLU A 2 -12.50 31.03 10.85
C GLU A 2 -11.44 30.36 9.94
N LEU A 3 -10.67 31.14 9.18
CA LEU A 3 -9.61 30.60 8.31
C LEU A 3 -8.49 29.89 9.10
N ILE A 4 -8.11 30.47 10.23
CA ILE A 4 -7.06 29.95 11.13
C ILE A 4 -7.52 28.66 11.80
N LYS A 5 -8.81 28.58 12.19
CA LYS A 5 -9.40 27.34 12.72
C LYS A 5 -9.44 26.23 11.68
N GLY A 6 -9.82 26.54 10.44
CA GLY A 6 -9.84 25.57 9.33
C GLY A 6 -8.44 25.04 8.98
N MET A 7 -7.42 25.90 9.02
CA MET A 7 -6.02 25.47 8.85
C MET A 7 -5.53 24.59 10.00
N TYR A 8 -5.89 24.93 11.26
CA TYR A 8 -5.53 24.12 12.42
C TYR A 8 -6.20 22.75 12.43
N SER A 9 -7.48 22.67 12.05
CA SER A 9 -8.17 21.38 11.92
C SER A 9 -7.56 20.54 10.80
N GLY A 10 -7.29 21.13 9.64
CA GLY A 10 -6.65 20.43 8.52
C GLY A 10 -5.26 19.87 8.86
N LEU A 11 -4.44 20.65 9.58
CA LEU A 11 -3.14 20.17 10.07
C LEU A 11 -3.29 19.06 11.11
N ARG A 12 -4.20 19.19 12.07
CA ARG A 12 -4.46 18.18 13.09
C ARG A 12 -4.93 16.85 12.48
N ASP A 13 -5.79 16.91 11.47
CA ASP A 13 -6.24 15.74 10.72
C ASP A 13 -5.08 15.10 9.94
N TRP A 14 -4.20 15.93 9.34
CA TRP A 14 -3.00 15.47 8.64
C TRP A 14 -2.01 14.77 9.58
N TYR A 15 -1.73 15.35 10.75
CA TYR A 15 -0.91 14.73 11.79
C TYR A 15 -1.55 13.46 12.36
N GLY A 16 -2.88 13.39 12.46
CA GLY A 16 -3.60 12.16 12.85
C GLY A 16 -3.48 11.03 11.82
N THR A 17 -3.36 11.36 10.53
CA THR A 17 -3.11 10.39 9.45
C THR A 17 -1.66 9.93 9.32
N LEU A 18 -0.72 10.56 10.05
CA LEU A 18 0.67 10.13 10.20
C LEU A 18 0.84 9.07 11.32
N ASN A 19 -0.23 8.37 11.69
CA ASN A 19 -0.09 7.16 12.50
C ASN A 19 0.76 6.14 11.71
N PRO A 20 1.80 5.53 12.30
CA PRO A 20 2.56 4.46 11.65
C PRO A 20 1.68 3.34 11.06
N ALA A 21 0.50 3.09 11.68
CA ALA A 21 -0.47 2.10 11.22
C ALA A 21 -1.15 2.46 9.87
N THR A 22 -1.03 3.70 9.40
CA THR A 22 -1.58 4.20 8.13
C THR A 22 -0.52 4.55 7.09
N LEU A 23 0.76 4.25 7.38
CA LEU A 23 1.87 4.37 6.43
C LEU A 23 1.87 3.20 5.42
N SER A 24 2.43 3.45 4.24
CA SER A 24 2.69 2.39 3.26
C SER A 24 3.80 1.47 3.78
N GLY A 25 3.76 0.19 3.39
CA GLY A 25 4.78 -0.77 3.77
C GLY A 25 4.71 -2.05 2.96
N ALA A 26 5.77 -2.84 3.01
CA ALA A 26 5.88 -4.15 2.40
C ALA A 26 6.52 -5.11 3.41
N ILE A 27 6.28 -6.41 3.25
CA ILE A 27 7.05 -7.43 3.95
C ILE A 27 8.16 -7.96 3.04
N ASP A 28 9.23 -8.47 3.64
CA ASP A 28 10.28 -9.17 2.89
C ASP A 28 9.73 -10.47 2.30
N ILE A 29 10.20 -10.80 1.10
CA ILE A 29 9.83 -12.01 0.38
C ILE A 29 11.08 -12.86 0.22
N VAL A 30 10.98 -14.13 0.64
CA VAL A 30 12.03 -15.13 0.43
C VAL A 30 11.57 -16.12 -0.62
N VAL A 31 12.43 -16.43 -1.58
CA VAL A 31 12.19 -17.40 -2.65
C VAL A 31 13.22 -18.53 -2.55
N VAL A 32 12.76 -19.77 -2.71
CA VAL A 32 13.59 -20.98 -2.65
C VAL A 32 13.31 -21.86 -3.86
N GLU A 33 14.37 -22.28 -4.54
CA GLU A 33 14.32 -23.27 -5.62
C GLU A 33 14.24 -24.68 -5.04
N GLN A 34 13.27 -25.46 -5.52
CA GLN A 34 13.04 -26.84 -5.13
C GLN A 34 13.91 -27.80 -5.98
N PRO A 35 14.12 -29.06 -5.56
CA PRO A 35 14.93 -30.03 -6.31
C PRO A 35 14.46 -30.31 -7.73
N ASP A 36 13.19 -30.05 -8.04
CA ASP A 36 12.59 -30.19 -9.37
C ASP A 36 12.72 -28.93 -10.25
N GLY A 37 13.40 -27.89 -9.75
CA GLY A 37 13.57 -26.59 -10.41
C GLY A 37 12.39 -25.64 -10.24
N SER A 38 11.32 -26.02 -9.52
CA SER A 38 10.22 -25.10 -9.22
C SER A 38 10.61 -24.07 -8.15
N LEU A 39 9.98 -22.88 -8.20
CA LEU A 39 10.21 -21.82 -7.22
C LEU A 39 9.03 -21.73 -6.25
N ALA A 40 9.32 -21.74 -4.95
CA ALA A 40 8.36 -21.47 -3.89
C ALA A 40 8.75 -20.21 -3.12
N CYS A 41 7.77 -19.46 -2.61
CA CYS A 41 8.04 -18.20 -1.92
C CYS A 41 7.11 -17.95 -0.73
N SER A 42 7.54 -17.07 0.18
CA SER A 42 6.66 -16.49 1.18
C SER A 42 5.60 -15.59 0.53
N PRO A 43 4.45 -15.34 1.17
CA PRO A 43 3.38 -14.53 0.60
C PRO A 43 3.83 -13.11 0.24
N PHE A 44 3.23 -12.56 -0.81
CA PHE A 44 3.41 -11.17 -1.22
C PHE A 44 2.41 -10.30 -0.45
N HIS A 45 2.90 -9.39 0.38
CA HIS A 45 2.04 -8.47 1.14
C HIS A 45 2.57 -7.05 1.11
N VAL A 46 1.79 -6.16 0.51
CA VAL A 46 2.03 -4.72 0.47
C VAL A 46 0.81 -3.98 1.01
N ARG A 47 1.06 -2.89 1.72
CA ARG A 47 0.04 -1.98 2.23
C ARG A 47 0.29 -0.61 1.64
N PHE A 48 -0.76 -0.03 1.08
CA PHE A 48 -0.74 1.35 0.63
C PHE A 48 -1.42 2.22 1.68
N GLY A 49 -0.69 3.21 2.19
CA GLY A 49 -1.24 4.20 3.11
C GLY A 49 -2.30 5.06 2.46
N LYS A 50 -3.15 5.69 3.28
CA LYS A 50 -4.33 6.45 2.83
C LYS A 50 -3.99 7.62 1.89
N MET A 51 -2.80 8.21 2.01
CA MET A 51 -2.31 9.28 1.13
C MET A 51 -1.77 8.77 -0.23
N GLY A 52 -1.31 7.52 -0.31
CA GLY A 52 -0.76 6.93 -1.54
C GLY A 52 -1.83 6.43 -2.52
N VAL A 53 -3.10 6.35 -2.10
CA VAL A 53 -4.22 5.77 -2.87
C VAL A 53 -5.28 6.83 -3.24
N LEU A 54 -4.96 8.13 -3.13
CA LEU A 54 -5.93 9.23 -3.30
C LEU A 54 -6.60 9.30 -4.68
N ARG A 55 -6.15 8.51 -5.67
CA ARG A 55 -6.87 8.25 -6.93
C ARG A 55 -7.16 6.75 -7.05
N SER A 56 -8.33 6.33 -6.56
CA SER A 56 -8.80 4.94 -6.54
C SER A 56 -9.15 4.33 -7.90
N THR A 57 -8.99 5.08 -8.98
CA THR A 57 -9.36 4.65 -10.34
C THR A 57 -8.39 3.63 -10.93
N GLU A 58 -7.14 3.60 -10.48
CA GLU A 58 -6.14 2.61 -10.89
C GLU A 58 -5.88 1.66 -9.71
N LYS A 59 -6.60 0.54 -9.70
CA LYS A 59 -6.48 -0.52 -8.67
C LYS A 59 -5.41 -1.55 -9.02
N VAL A 60 -4.48 -1.21 -9.91
CA VAL A 60 -3.41 -2.09 -10.39
C VAL A 60 -2.12 -1.67 -9.71
N VAL A 61 -1.35 -2.65 -9.27
CA VAL A 61 -0.02 -2.46 -8.69
C VAL A 61 0.97 -3.16 -9.61
N ASP A 62 1.84 -2.38 -10.22
CA ASP A 62 2.91 -2.87 -11.08
C ASP A 62 4.07 -3.40 -10.23
N ILE A 63 4.78 -4.40 -10.77
CA ILE A 63 5.94 -5.02 -10.12
C ILE A 63 7.17 -4.81 -11.01
N GLU A 64 8.27 -4.43 -10.37
CA GLU A 64 9.60 -4.42 -10.98
C GLU A 64 10.54 -5.33 -10.17
N ILE A 65 11.40 -6.08 -10.87
CA ILE A 65 12.43 -6.91 -10.26
C ILE A 65 13.78 -6.39 -10.73
N ASN A 66 14.65 -5.99 -9.80
CA ASN A 66 15.95 -5.38 -10.09
C ASN A 66 15.85 -4.18 -11.04
N GLY A 67 14.79 -3.37 -10.90
CA GLY A 67 14.52 -2.20 -11.75
C GLY A 67 14.07 -2.53 -13.17
N GLN A 68 13.67 -3.78 -13.44
CA GLN A 68 13.10 -4.19 -14.72
C GLN A 68 11.61 -4.49 -14.56
N PRO A 69 10.74 -3.96 -15.44
CA PRO A 69 9.32 -4.26 -15.39
C PRO A 69 9.05 -5.74 -15.72
N VAL A 70 8.12 -6.34 -15.00
CA VAL A 70 7.67 -7.71 -15.25
C VAL A 70 6.20 -7.73 -15.63
N ASN A 71 5.79 -8.73 -16.41
CA ASN A 71 4.38 -8.91 -16.79
C ASN A 71 3.58 -9.58 -15.66
N LEU A 72 3.65 -9.00 -14.46
CA LEU A 72 2.96 -9.42 -13.25
C LEU A 72 2.35 -8.19 -12.58
N TYR A 73 1.09 -8.33 -12.15
CA TYR A 73 0.33 -7.24 -11.55
C TYR A 73 -0.36 -7.73 -10.28
N MET A 74 -0.42 -6.89 -9.24
CA MET A 74 -1.30 -7.13 -8.10
C MET A 74 -2.53 -6.24 -8.19
N LYS A 75 -3.61 -6.69 -7.56
CA LYS A 75 -4.85 -5.92 -7.42
C LYS A 75 -4.90 -5.25 -6.06
N LEU A 76 -5.07 -3.93 -6.04
CA LEU A 76 -5.34 -3.21 -4.82
C LEU A 76 -6.80 -3.44 -4.39
N VAL A 77 -6.99 -4.11 -3.26
CA VAL A 77 -8.30 -4.29 -2.63
C VAL A 77 -8.49 -3.19 -1.61
N ILE A 78 -9.44 -2.29 -1.88
CA ILE A 78 -9.91 -1.34 -0.87
C ILE A 78 -10.88 -2.13 0.01
N THR A 79 -10.44 -2.47 1.23
CA THR A 79 -11.35 -3.00 2.24
C THR A 79 -12.19 -1.85 2.76
N GLU A 80 -13.38 -1.68 2.19
CA GLU A 80 -14.40 -0.85 2.85
C GLU A 80 -14.70 -1.49 4.21
N LYS A 81 -14.72 -0.67 5.27
CA LYS A 81 -15.19 -1.14 6.57
C LYS A 81 -16.61 -1.69 6.35
N PRO A 82 -16.93 -2.93 6.77
CA PRO A 82 -18.31 -3.39 6.70
C PRO A 82 -19.14 -2.36 7.47
N SER A 83 -20.14 -1.78 6.80
CA SER A 83 -21.17 -0.98 7.45
C SER A 83 -21.88 -1.90 8.46
N LEU A 84 -21.65 -1.64 9.74
CA LEU A 84 -22.51 -2.18 10.81
C LEU A 84 -23.91 -1.57 10.67
#